data_AF-A0A7V6PHA0-F1
#
_entry.id   AF-A0A7V6PHA0-F1
#
_cell.length_a   1.000
_cell.length_b   1.000
_cell.length_c   1.000
_cell.angle_alpha   90.00
_cell.angle_beta   90.00
_cell.angle_gamma   90.00
#
_symmetry.space_group_name_H-M   'P 1'
#
loop_
_entity.id
_entity.type
_entity.pdbx_description
1 polymer ?
#
loop_
_entity_poly.entity_id
_entity_poly.type
_entity_poly.pdbx_seq_one_letter_code
_entity_poly.pdbx_strand_id
1 'polypeptide(L)'
;MPSLDDIFRYFWGVWKMMLGRKDGLDHLDISAEGFWSSFYAIAIALPPMFAGWVAYAANLTAGREEAGLRFAIVTRAAFVDIAAWIVPLVVIGLIAK
;
A
#
# COMPACT_ATOMS: atom_id res chain seq x y z
N MET A 1 -12.39 5.55 8.63
CA MET A 1 -12.22 4.78 7.38
C MET A 1 -12.88 5.57 6.26
N PRO A 2 -12.19 5.84 5.15
CA PRO A 2 -12.77 6.53 4.00
C PRO A 2 -13.90 5.69 3.37
N SER A 3 -14.92 6.37 2.83
CA SER A 3 -15.96 5.70 2.06
C SER A 3 -15.41 5.20 0.71
N LEU A 4 -16.15 4.31 0.02
CA LEU A 4 -15.75 3.91 -1.34
C LEU A 4 -15.69 5.10 -2.30
N ASP A 5 -16.62 6.04 -2.17
CA ASP A 5 -16.63 7.26 -2.97
C ASP A 5 -15.40 8.12 -2.73
N ASP A 6 -14.97 8.25 -1.46
CA ASP A 6 -13.71 8.92 -1.11
C ASP A 6 -12.51 8.21 -1.72
N ILE A 7 -12.47 6.88 -1.65
CA ILE A 7 -11.37 6.09 -2.21
C ILE A 7 -11.25 6.35 -3.73
N PHE A 8 -12.36 6.26 -4.47
CA PHE A 8 -12.36 6.53 -5.91
C PHE A 8 -12.00 7.97 -6.23
N ARG A 9 -12.51 8.93 -5.45
CA ARG A 9 -12.15 10.35 -5.57
C ARG A 9 -10.65 10.56 -5.38
N TYR A 10 -10.04 9.95 -4.37
CA TYR A 10 -8.60 10.04 -4.12
C TYR A 10 -7.77 9.41 -5.25
N PHE A 11 -8.14 8.22 -5.72
CA PHE A 11 -7.48 7.59 -6.87
C PHE A 11 -7.55 8.47 -8.13
N TRP A 12 -8.71 9.10 -8.38
CA TRP A 12 -8.87 10.03 -9.48
C TRP A 12 -8.01 11.29 -9.34
N GLY A 13 -7.91 11.83 -8.12
CA GLY A 13 -7.01 12.94 -7.80
C GLY A 13 -5.55 12.62 -8.10
N VAL A 14 -5.06 11.49 -7.59
CA VAL A 14 -3.69 11.02 -7.84
C VAL A 14 -3.46 10.74 -9.33
N TRP A 15 -4.42 10.15 -10.03
CA TRP A 15 -4.35 9.91 -11.47
C TRP A 15 -4.19 11.21 -12.26
N LYS A 16 -4.99 12.24 -11.95
CA LYS A 16 -4.84 13.57 -12.54
C LYS A 16 -3.44 14.14 -12.30
N MET A 17 -2.93 14.04 -11.07
CA MET A 17 -1.59 14.53 -10.73
C MET A 17 -0.50 13.81 -11.54
N MET A 18 -0.60 12.49 -11.73
CA MET A 18 0.33 11.72 -12.57
C MET A 18 0.31 12.17 -14.04
N LEU A 19 -0.82 12.68 -14.52
CA LEU A 19 -0.96 13.30 -15.85
C LEU A 19 -0.47 14.76 -15.91
N GLY A 20 0.20 15.25 -14.86
CA GLY A 20 0.70 16.63 -14.78
C GLY A 20 -0.39 17.66 -14.43
N ARG A 21 -1.59 17.22 -14.07
CA ARG A 21 -2.70 18.10 -13.74
C ARG A 21 -2.72 18.46 -12.27
N LYS A 22 -2.35 19.71 -11.95
CA LYS A 22 -2.33 20.25 -10.59
C LYS A 22 -3.70 20.25 -9.90
N ASP A 23 -4.80 20.32 -10.65
CA ASP A 23 -6.18 20.26 -10.11
C ASP A 23 -6.54 18.89 -9.52
N GLY A 24 -5.65 17.89 -9.61
CA GLY A 24 -5.79 16.63 -8.90
C GLY A 24 -5.68 16.78 -7.37
N LEU A 25 -4.92 17.77 -6.88
CA LEU A 25 -4.78 18.04 -5.44
C LEU A 25 -6.12 18.40 -4.79
N ASP A 26 -7.02 19.06 -5.52
CA ASP A 26 -8.34 19.48 -5.02
C ASP A 26 -9.24 18.29 -4.67
N HIS A 27 -8.90 17.08 -5.13
CA HIS A 27 -9.63 15.85 -4.82
C HIS A 27 -9.14 15.18 -3.54
N LEU A 28 -7.98 15.57 -3.01
CA LEU A 28 -7.34 14.95 -1.84
C LEU A 28 -7.72 15.67 -0.55
N ASP A 29 -7.95 14.91 0.52
CA ASP A 29 -8.17 15.49 1.85
C ASP A 29 -6.82 15.71 2.57
N ILE A 30 -6.41 16.97 2.65
CA ILE A 30 -5.15 17.42 3.29
C ILE A 30 -5.36 17.92 4.73
N SER A 31 -6.53 17.69 5.32
CA SER A 31 -6.80 18.02 6.72
C SER A 31 -6.01 17.12 7.69
N ALA A 32 -5.94 17.52 8.97
CA ALA A 32 -5.33 16.68 10.01
C ALA A 32 -6.08 15.34 10.19
N GLU A 33 -7.40 15.33 9.99
CA GLU A 33 -8.24 14.12 10.02
C GLU A 33 -7.98 13.24 8.79
N GLY A 34 -7.82 13.88 7.63
CA GLY A 34 -7.41 13.25 6.38
C GLY A 34 -6.04 12.57 6.50
N PHE A 35 -5.09 13.19 7.19
CA PHE A 35 -3.78 12.59 7.48
C PHE A 35 -3.92 11.25 8.22
N TRP A 36 -4.68 11.21 9.32
CA TRP A 36 -4.90 9.95 10.05
C TRP A 36 -5.68 8.93 9.23
N SER A 37 -6.60 9.40 8.39
CA SER A 37 -7.36 8.53 7.48
C SER A 37 -6.50 7.92 6.37
N SER A 38 -5.38 8.55 5.99
CA SER A 38 -4.49 8.05 4.94
C SER A 38 -3.86 6.68 5.26
N PHE A 39 -3.70 6.32 6.54
CA PHE A 39 -3.18 5.02 6.95
C PHE A 39 -4.08 3.84 6.54
N TYR A 40 -5.38 4.09 6.27
CA TYR A 40 -6.26 3.07 5.70
C TYR A 40 -5.83 2.64 4.29
N ALA A 41 -5.00 3.42 3.59
CA ALA A 41 -4.42 3.03 2.31
C ALA A 41 -3.63 1.70 2.39
N ILE A 42 -2.99 1.42 3.53
CA ILE A 42 -2.30 0.14 3.78
C ILE A 42 -3.30 -1.01 3.66
N ALA A 43 -4.43 -0.92 4.37
CA ALA A 43 -5.47 -1.94 4.36
C ALA A 43 -6.15 -2.07 2.99
N ILE A 44 -6.44 -0.94 2.34
CA ILE A 44 -7.06 -0.90 1.01
C ILE A 44 -6.15 -1.53 -0.05
N ALA A 45 -4.83 -1.40 0.08
CA ALA A 45 -3.85 -1.99 -0.82
C ALA A 45 -3.56 -3.48 -0.59
N LEU A 46 -4.03 -4.08 0.54
CA LEU A 46 -3.74 -5.48 0.87
C LEU A 46 -4.16 -6.47 -0.23
N PRO A 47 -5.35 -6.37 -0.87
CA PRO A 47 -5.74 -7.34 -1.89
C PRO A 47 -4.78 -7.42 -3.09
N PRO A 48 -4.43 -6.32 -3.79
CA PRO A 48 -3.46 -6.39 -4.88
C PRO A 48 -2.04 -6.74 -4.40
N MET A 49 -1.63 -6.29 -3.20
CA MET A 49 -0.33 -6.68 -2.63
C MET A 49 -0.25 -8.19 -2.39
N PHE A 50 -1.30 -8.78 -1.80
CA PHE A 50 -1.39 -10.21 -1.56
C PHE A 50 -1.29 -11.01 -2.86
N ALA A 51 -2.02 -10.60 -3.90
CA ALA A 51 -1.91 -11.21 -5.23
C ALA A 51 -0.45 -11.14 -5.76
N GLY A 52 0.22 -10.01 -5.54
CA GLY A 52 1.64 -9.82 -5.86
C GLY A 52 2.56 -10.79 -5.12
N TRP A 53 2.39 -10.95 -3.81
CA TRP A 53 3.20 -11.88 -3.00
C TRP A 53 3.02 -13.34 -3.43
N VAL A 54 1.77 -13.74 -3.73
CA VAL A 54 1.46 -15.08 -4.22
C VAL A 54 2.11 -15.32 -5.58
N ALA A 55 1.99 -14.37 -6.52
CA ALA A 55 2.64 -14.46 -7.83
C ALA A 55 4.17 -14.51 -7.70
N TYR A 56 4.76 -13.72 -6.81
CA TYR A 56 6.19 -13.72 -6.50
C TYR A 56 6.65 -15.08 -5.97
N ALA A 57 5.92 -15.67 -5.01
CA ALA A 57 6.23 -16.99 -4.48
C ALA A 57 6.10 -18.10 -5.52
N ALA A 58 5.08 -18.02 -6.39
CA ALA A 58 4.88 -18.97 -7.48
C ALA A 58 6.05 -18.95 -8.47
N ASN A 59 6.53 -17.76 -8.84
CA ASN A 59 7.67 -17.60 -9.75
C ASN A 59 8.99 -18.13 -9.15
N LEU A 60 9.26 -17.85 -7.87
CA LEU A 60 10.49 -18.32 -7.21
C LEU A 60 10.54 -19.84 -6.98
N THR A 61 9.38 -20.48 -6.92
CA THR A 61 9.25 -21.93 -6.71
C THR A 61 8.84 -22.67 -7.97
N ALA A 62 8.99 -22.04 -9.15
CA ALA A 62 8.69 -22.68 -10.42
C ALA A 62 9.47 -24.01 -10.55
N GLY A 63 8.77 -25.11 -10.81
CA GLY A 63 9.35 -26.46 -10.86
C GLY A 63 9.59 -27.14 -9.51
N ARG A 64 9.15 -26.53 -8.39
CA ARG A 64 9.17 -27.13 -7.03
C ARG A 64 7.76 -27.13 -6.44
N GLU A 65 7.31 -28.28 -5.93
CA GLU A 65 5.96 -28.47 -5.35
C GLU A 65 5.98 -28.44 -3.81
N GLU A 66 6.76 -27.56 -3.23
CA GLU A 66 6.82 -27.41 -1.77
C GLU A 66 5.86 -26.29 -1.31
N ALA A 67 4.65 -26.67 -0.90
CA ALA A 67 3.65 -25.73 -0.39
C ALA A 67 4.16 -24.92 0.82
N GLY A 68 4.94 -25.56 1.71
CA GLY A 68 5.57 -24.89 2.86
C GLY A 68 6.54 -23.78 2.46
N LEU A 69 7.33 -24.01 1.40
CA LEU A 69 8.26 -23.00 0.87
C LEU A 69 7.51 -21.79 0.31
N ARG A 70 6.42 -22.02 -0.43
CA ARG A 70 5.57 -20.94 -0.98
C ARG A 70 4.95 -20.09 0.12
N PHE A 71 4.38 -20.73 1.14
CA PHE A 71 3.81 -20.03 2.29
C PHE A 71 4.86 -19.15 2.99
N ALA A 72 6.05 -19.70 3.26
CA ALA A 72 7.15 -18.95 3.87
C ALA A 72 7.57 -17.72 3.05
N ILE A 73 7.61 -17.84 1.72
CA ILE A 73 7.93 -16.71 0.82
C ILE A 73 6.84 -15.64 0.88
N VAL A 74 5.55 -16.02 0.83
CA VAL A 74 4.43 -15.06 0.92
C VAL A 74 4.47 -14.32 2.26
N THR A 75 4.63 -15.03 3.37
CA THR A 75 4.70 -14.42 4.71
C THR A 75 5.89 -13.46 4.82
N ARG A 76 7.05 -13.84 4.28
CA ARG A 76 8.23 -12.97 4.25
C ARG A 76 7.99 -11.72 3.41
N ALA A 77 7.41 -11.87 2.21
CA ALA A 77 7.10 -10.74 1.33
C ALA A 77 6.12 -9.77 2.02
N ALA A 78 5.08 -10.30 2.66
CA ALA A 78 4.13 -9.50 3.44
C ALA A 78 4.82 -8.68 4.55
N PHE A 79 5.71 -9.32 5.32
CA PHE A 79 6.43 -8.63 6.40
C PHE A 79 7.36 -7.53 5.85
N VAL A 80 8.09 -7.81 4.77
CA VAL A 80 9.00 -6.85 4.15
C VAL A 80 8.24 -5.64 3.60
N ASP A 81 7.14 -5.86 2.86
CA ASP A 81 6.38 -4.76 2.26
C ASP A 81 5.69 -3.88 3.31
N ILE A 82 5.08 -4.49 4.34
CA ILE A 82 4.44 -3.73 5.43
C ILE A 82 5.50 -2.93 6.20
N ALA A 83 6.67 -3.53 6.48
CA ALA A 83 7.77 -2.82 7.12
C ALA A 83 8.28 -1.66 6.25
N ALA A 84 8.38 -1.83 4.93
CA ALA A 84 8.81 -0.79 4.01
C ALA A 84 7.86 0.43 4.00
N TRP A 85 6.56 0.24 4.25
CA TRP A 85 5.61 1.35 4.36
C TRP A 85 5.65 2.01 5.73
N ILE A 86 5.76 1.23 6.82
CA ILE A 86 5.60 1.74 8.20
C ILE A 86 6.90 2.28 8.79
N VAL A 87 8.02 1.56 8.62
CA VAL A 87 9.29 1.88 9.29
C VAL A 87 9.77 3.31 8.96
N PRO A 88 9.78 3.77 7.69
CA PRO A 88 10.20 5.14 7.39
C PRO A 88 9.32 6.20 8.08
N LEU A 89 8.01 5.96 8.16
CA LEU A 89 7.06 6.89 8.80
C LEU A 89 7.30 6.97 10.30
N VAL A 90 7.56 5.83 10.94
CA VAL A 90 7.92 5.77 12.37
C VAL A 90 9.25 6.51 12.61
N VAL A 91 10.26 6.26 11.79
CA VAL A 91 11.57 6.94 11.89
C VAL A 91 11.41 8.45 11.76
N ILE A 92 10.67 8.93 10.77
CA ILE A 92 10.38 10.37 10.60
C ILE A 92 9.67 10.92 11.85
N GLY A 93 8.65 10.21 12.35
CA GLY A 93 7.93 10.64 13.55
C GLY A 93 8.80 10.69 14.82
N LEU A 94 9.80 9.82 14.93
CA LEU A 94 10.77 9.83 16.03
C LEU A 94 11.78 10.98 15.92
N ILE A 95 12.20 11.32 14.69
CA ILE A 95 13.15 12.42 14.42
C ILE A 95 12.49 13.79 14.53
N ALA A 96 11.22 13.91 14.16
CA ALA A 96 10.48 15.17 14.17
C ALA A 96 10.06 15.65 15.58
N LYS A 97 10.43 14.89 16.62
CA LYS A 97 10.16 15.19 18.03
C LYS A 97 11.40 15.76 18.70
#